data_AF-A0A9P7SM16-F1
#
_entry.id   AF-A0A9P7SM16-F1
#
_cell.length_a   1.000
_cell.length_b   1.000
_cell.length_c   1.000
_cell.angle_alpha   90.00
_cell.angle_beta   90.00
_cell.angle_gamma   90.00
#
_symmetry.space_group_name_H-M   'P 1'
#
loop_
_entity.id
_entity.type
_entity.pdbx_description
1 polymer ?
#
loop_
_entity_poly.entity_id
_entity_poly.type
_entity_poly.pdbx_seq_one_letter_code
_entity_poly.pdbx_strand_id
1 'polypeptide(L)'
;MESDSDSNIELEPWNSEAKLGAASTSLSRIRQSVYFLPLTIGLSGLQAVFALVFSNGSAYLSSLEIDGPVLSLVWSVGPICGLILQPCFGILSDRCQSSWGRRKPFIFFGALGSVASLLSLASAEVLGNGIARMISPSQLPDIEERNTLPAILAIISIVTLNISVQALQCGLRAIIVDTVRPRQQQTANAWAGVLVSLTNVLCYGLSFSNLRRGLGSEISSQFAILCVITSAILAITVAVTCLTVREDRDGTILEIYTRDDGRRNFIKSTLFDLCAGFSRLAPGIHKASDVSRTNSEDHPHTESQFSASQIGSLGLLIFSSISLVTGVAVPHFTAHGSAVSARNSRDDREHAIRRLWAASQLLFATSMLLTYLVTSVGQAFFLVGLSGISWAVTIWAPHAIIGAYASTGMSLTRAERLLAVAEDSFEIRSGIIVGLHNAAVSAPQIVSAVCCSFLFWALDGVSADIIGWAFRMAAISAFAAAWLIANSED
;
A
#
# COMPACT_ATOMS: atom_id res chain seq x y z
N MET A 1 -56.81 -65.85 -6.42
CA MET A 1 -56.75 -64.63 -7.24
C MET A 1 -56.41 -63.53 -6.26
N GLU A 2 -55.13 -63.43 -5.95
CA GLU A 2 -54.62 -62.72 -4.78
C GLU A 2 -53.32 -62.04 -5.20
N SER A 3 -53.21 -60.77 -4.85
CA SER A 3 -52.33 -59.74 -5.38
C SER A 3 -50.92 -59.78 -4.79
N ASP A 4 -49.89 -59.83 -5.63
CA ASP A 4 -48.49 -59.64 -5.23
C ASP A 4 -47.99 -58.23 -5.59
N SER A 5 -47.78 -57.44 -4.52
CA SER A 5 -46.80 -56.38 -4.26
C SER A 5 -46.18 -55.58 -5.41
N ASP A 6 -46.65 -54.34 -5.58
CA ASP A 6 -45.88 -53.24 -6.18
C ASP A 6 -44.77 -52.76 -5.23
N SER A 7 -43.57 -52.61 -5.77
CA SER A 7 -42.38 -52.03 -5.14
C SER A 7 -42.54 -50.53 -4.92
N ASN A 8 -42.72 -50.10 -3.66
CA ASN A 8 -42.60 -48.69 -3.28
C ASN A 8 -41.12 -48.27 -3.26
N ILE A 9 -40.69 -47.56 -4.32
CA ILE A 9 -39.51 -46.71 -4.29
C ILE A 9 -39.90 -45.45 -3.51
N GLU A 10 -39.49 -45.34 -2.24
CA GLU A 10 -39.55 -44.08 -1.51
C GLU A 10 -38.61 -43.06 -2.18
N LEU A 11 -39.19 -42.12 -2.91
CA LEU A 11 -38.49 -40.93 -3.38
C LEU A 11 -38.20 -40.04 -2.17
N GLU A 12 -36.93 -39.91 -1.79
CA GLU A 12 -36.48 -38.95 -0.78
C GLU A 12 -37.07 -37.55 -1.07
N PRO A 13 -37.62 -36.85 -0.06
CA PRO A 13 -38.23 -35.54 -0.27
C PRO A 13 -37.19 -34.55 -0.79
N TRP A 14 -37.49 -33.95 -1.94
CA TRP A 14 -36.67 -32.92 -2.56
C TRP A 14 -36.50 -31.75 -1.57
N ASN A 15 -35.30 -31.60 -0.99
CA ASN A 15 -34.99 -30.70 0.13
C ASN A 15 -34.93 -29.21 -0.31
N SER A 16 -36.07 -28.67 -0.71
CA SER A 16 -36.27 -27.36 -1.34
C SER A 16 -36.06 -26.19 -0.39
N GLU A 17 -36.39 -26.32 0.90
CA GLU A 17 -36.20 -25.29 1.91
C GLU A 17 -34.72 -25.02 2.21
N ALA A 18 -33.89 -26.07 2.27
CA ALA A 18 -32.45 -25.94 2.42
C ALA A 18 -31.82 -25.22 1.22
N LYS A 19 -32.28 -25.51 -0.01
CA LYS A 19 -31.83 -24.82 -1.23
C LYS A 19 -32.30 -23.36 -1.28
N LEU A 20 -33.52 -23.06 -0.84
CA LEU A 20 -34.06 -21.70 -0.76
C LEU A 20 -33.36 -20.85 0.32
N GLY A 21 -33.03 -21.45 1.47
CA GLY A 21 -32.20 -20.83 2.50
C GLY A 21 -30.77 -20.57 2.01
N ALA A 22 -30.14 -21.54 1.33
CA ALA A 22 -28.82 -21.37 0.75
C ALA A 22 -28.79 -20.29 -0.35
N ALA A 23 -29.83 -20.24 -1.20
CA ALA A 23 -29.97 -19.26 -2.27
C ALA A 23 -30.25 -17.84 -1.74
N SER A 24 -31.07 -17.68 -0.71
CA SER A 24 -31.30 -16.37 -0.09
C SER A 24 -30.03 -15.84 0.61
N THR A 25 -29.25 -16.73 1.23
CA THR A 25 -27.97 -16.41 1.88
C THR A 25 -26.84 -16.15 0.86
N SER A 26 -26.90 -16.74 -0.34
CA SER A 26 -25.95 -16.45 -1.42
C SER A 26 -26.27 -15.12 -2.09
N LEU A 27 -27.55 -14.84 -2.35
CA LEU A 27 -28.01 -13.55 -2.89
C LEU A 27 -27.70 -12.38 -1.95
N SER A 28 -27.88 -12.55 -0.63
CA SER A 28 -27.52 -11.52 0.34
C SER A 28 -26.01 -11.25 0.38
N ARG A 29 -25.19 -12.30 0.25
CA ARG A 29 -23.72 -12.18 0.17
C ARG A 29 -23.25 -11.50 -1.11
N ILE A 30 -23.84 -11.83 -2.25
CA ILE A 30 -23.56 -11.17 -3.53
C ILE A 30 -23.93 -9.69 -3.43
N ARG A 31 -25.10 -9.37 -2.87
CA ARG A 31 -25.56 -7.98 -2.69
C ARG A 31 -24.63 -7.17 -1.76
N GLN A 32 -24.12 -7.78 -0.70
CA GLN A 32 -23.12 -7.16 0.19
C GLN A 32 -21.76 -6.98 -0.48
N SER A 33 -21.32 -7.96 -1.28
CA SER A 33 -20.03 -7.89 -2.00
C SER A 33 -20.03 -6.76 -3.03
N VAL A 34 -21.11 -6.64 -3.80
CA VAL A 34 -21.31 -5.54 -4.77
C VAL A 34 -21.34 -4.17 -4.08
N TYR A 35 -21.79 -4.09 -2.83
CA TYR A 35 -21.82 -2.85 -2.07
C TYR A 35 -20.42 -2.37 -1.62
N PHE A 36 -19.52 -3.29 -1.23
CA PHE A 36 -18.17 -2.92 -0.77
C PHE A 36 -17.18 -2.66 -1.91
N LEU A 37 -17.44 -3.18 -3.12
CA LEU A 37 -16.55 -3.02 -4.25
C LEU A 37 -16.28 -1.54 -4.59
N PRO A 38 -17.27 -0.66 -4.83
CA PRO A 38 -17.02 0.74 -5.19
C PRO A 38 -16.32 1.56 -4.08
N LEU A 39 -16.51 1.13 -2.83
CA LEU A 39 -15.88 1.74 -1.67
C LEU A 39 -14.39 1.39 -1.54
N THR A 40 -14.03 0.15 -1.90
CA THR A 40 -12.69 -0.39 -1.70
C THR A 40 -11.82 -0.36 -2.95
N ILE A 41 -12.43 -0.22 -4.14
CA ILE A 41 -11.74 -0.22 -5.43
C ILE A 41 -10.71 0.90 -5.60
N GLY A 42 -10.90 2.05 -4.96
CA GLY A 42 -9.89 3.12 -4.97
C GLY A 42 -8.56 2.70 -4.33
N LEU A 43 -8.57 1.78 -3.34
CA LEU A 43 -7.34 1.22 -2.76
C LEU A 43 -6.61 0.32 -3.76
N SER A 44 -7.32 -0.31 -4.70
CA SER A 44 -6.73 -1.04 -5.82
C SER A 44 -5.92 -0.11 -6.72
N GLY A 45 -6.50 1.05 -7.08
CA GLY A 45 -5.79 2.08 -7.84
C GLY A 45 -4.51 2.55 -7.17
N LEU A 46 -4.59 2.88 -5.89
CA LEU A 46 -3.43 3.24 -5.07
C LEU A 46 -2.40 2.11 -5.05
N GLN A 47 -2.84 0.86 -4.92
CA GLN A 47 -1.93 -0.28 -4.89
C GLN A 47 -1.19 -0.48 -6.21
N ALA A 48 -1.83 -0.21 -7.36
CA ALA A 48 -1.16 -0.29 -8.65
C ALA A 48 0.08 0.63 -8.70
N VAL A 49 0.00 1.80 -8.07
CA VAL A 49 1.14 2.73 -7.92
C VAL A 49 2.27 2.08 -7.14
N PHE A 50 1.97 1.53 -5.95
CA PHE A 50 3.00 0.85 -5.14
C PHE A 50 3.59 -0.36 -5.84
N ALA A 51 2.78 -1.16 -6.53
CA ALA A 51 3.24 -2.32 -7.28
C ALA A 51 4.23 -1.93 -8.37
N LEU A 52 3.93 -0.89 -9.17
CA LEU A 52 4.84 -0.37 -10.19
C LEU A 52 6.18 0.10 -9.59
N VAL A 53 6.08 0.87 -8.50
CA VAL A 53 7.24 1.46 -7.82
C VAL A 53 8.12 0.36 -7.23
N PHE A 54 7.55 -0.68 -6.60
CA PHE A 54 8.32 -1.80 -6.04
C PHE A 54 8.92 -2.75 -7.08
N SER A 55 8.24 -2.97 -8.21
CA SER A 55 8.75 -3.89 -9.23
C SER A 55 9.79 -3.26 -10.16
N ASN A 56 9.64 -1.98 -10.51
CA ASN A 56 10.47 -1.33 -11.53
C ASN A 56 11.15 -0.02 -11.08
N GLY A 57 10.78 0.56 -9.93
CA GLY A 57 11.26 1.89 -9.53
C GLY A 57 12.78 1.98 -9.41
N SER A 58 13.42 1.02 -8.75
CA SER A 58 14.89 1.04 -8.57
C SER A 58 15.64 0.83 -9.88
N ALA A 59 15.14 -0.07 -10.73
CA ALA A 59 15.74 -0.32 -12.04
C ALA A 59 15.65 0.92 -12.93
N TYR A 60 14.52 1.61 -12.93
CA TYR A 60 14.32 2.84 -13.68
C TYR A 60 15.21 3.99 -13.19
N LEU A 61 15.31 4.21 -11.87
CA LEU A 61 16.18 5.26 -11.34
C LEU A 61 17.66 4.96 -11.60
N SER A 62 18.05 3.69 -11.53
CA SER A 62 19.40 3.26 -11.88
C SER A 62 19.70 3.44 -13.37
N SER A 63 18.70 3.27 -14.26
CA SER A 63 18.88 3.55 -15.70
C SER A 63 19.02 5.03 -16.02
N LEU A 64 18.64 5.93 -15.09
CA LEU A 64 18.96 7.36 -15.16
C LEU A 64 20.31 7.69 -14.52
N GLU A 65 21.12 6.67 -14.24
CA GLU A 65 22.46 6.77 -13.63
C GLU A 65 22.43 7.46 -12.25
N ILE A 66 21.34 7.28 -11.49
CA ILE A 66 21.26 7.75 -10.11
C ILE A 66 22.05 6.80 -9.22
N ASP A 67 23.12 7.30 -8.60
CA ASP A 67 23.99 6.51 -7.73
C ASP A 67 23.24 5.92 -6.51
N GLY A 68 23.73 4.78 -6.01
CA GLY A 68 23.14 4.03 -4.90
C GLY A 68 22.80 4.85 -3.64
N PRO A 69 23.66 5.76 -3.15
CA PRO A 69 23.35 6.60 -1.99
C PRO A 69 22.16 7.53 -2.23
N VAL A 70 22.08 8.15 -3.42
CA VAL A 70 20.96 9.04 -3.78
C VAL A 70 19.69 8.22 -3.94
N LEU A 71 19.77 7.04 -4.56
CA LEU A 71 18.65 6.10 -4.66
C LEU A 71 18.08 5.75 -3.28
N SER A 72 18.94 5.47 -2.30
CA SER A 72 18.53 5.17 -0.92
C SER A 72 17.85 6.36 -0.22
N LEU A 73 18.31 7.59 -0.49
CA LEU A 73 17.66 8.81 0.01
C LEU A 73 16.28 9.02 -0.63
N VAL A 74 16.15 8.79 -1.94
CA VAL A 74 14.86 8.86 -2.66
C VAL A 74 13.86 7.86 -2.07
N TRP A 75 14.30 6.65 -1.73
CA TRP A 75 13.44 5.65 -1.10
C TRP A 75 13.06 5.98 0.35
N SER A 76 13.89 6.76 1.05
CA SER A 76 13.59 7.23 2.40
C SER A 76 12.46 8.28 2.43
N VAL A 77 12.17 8.92 1.30
CA VAL A 77 11.08 9.91 1.17
C VAL A 77 9.73 9.32 1.57
N GLY A 78 9.42 8.10 1.11
CA GLY A 78 8.13 7.46 1.37
C GLY A 78 7.80 7.34 2.86
N PRO A 79 8.66 6.68 3.65
CA PRO A 79 8.50 6.62 5.11
C PRO A 79 8.45 8.00 5.79
N ILE A 80 9.27 8.96 5.36
CA ILE A 80 9.25 10.32 5.94
C ILE A 80 7.90 11.01 5.69
N CYS A 81 7.40 10.96 4.44
CA CYS A 81 6.07 11.44 4.08
C CYS A 81 4.98 10.72 4.89
N GLY A 82 5.10 9.40 5.07
CA GLY A 82 4.17 8.61 5.86
C GLY A 82 4.12 8.95 7.34
N LEU A 83 5.28 9.29 7.92
CA LEU A 83 5.40 9.70 9.31
C LEU A 83 4.75 11.06 9.56
N ILE A 84 4.98 12.02 8.65
CA ILE A 84 4.64 13.43 8.88
C ILE A 84 3.34 13.82 8.17
N LEU A 85 3.25 13.57 6.87
CA LEU A 85 2.19 14.13 6.03
C LEU A 85 0.87 13.38 6.18
N GLN A 86 0.89 12.07 6.44
CA GLN A 86 -0.37 11.34 6.57
C GLN A 86 -1.20 11.78 7.78
N PRO A 87 -0.63 11.97 8.99
CA PRO A 87 -1.34 12.63 10.11
C PRO A 87 -1.87 14.01 9.74
N CYS A 88 -1.07 14.82 9.03
CA CYS A 88 -1.49 16.15 8.59
C CYS A 88 -2.72 16.10 7.66
N PHE A 89 -2.70 15.22 6.65
CA PHE A 89 -3.84 15.02 5.75
C PHE A 89 -5.05 14.40 6.48
N GLY A 90 -4.82 13.58 7.51
CA GLY A 90 -5.87 13.11 8.41
C GLY A 90 -6.63 14.25 9.06
N ILE A 91 -5.92 15.15 9.75
CA ILE A 91 -6.50 16.34 10.41
C ILE A 91 -7.15 17.29 9.40
N LEU A 92 -6.47 17.55 8.27
CA LEU A 92 -6.99 18.47 7.24
C LEU A 92 -8.26 17.93 6.60
N SER A 93 -8.30 16.64 6.29
CA SER A 93 -9.50 16.01 5.76
C SER A 93 -10.60 15.97 6.82
N ASP A 94 -10.30 15.70 8.09
CA ASP A 94 -11.29 15.70 9.17
C ASP A 94 -12.07 17.02 9.34
N ARG A 95 -11.46 18.13 8.91
CA ARG A 95 -12.01 19.51 8.99
C ARG A 95 -12.58 20.03 7.66
N CYS A 96 -12.54 19.24 6.59
CA CYS A 96 -12.96 19.71 5.27
C CYS A 96 -14.49 19.78 5.13
N GLN A 97 -15.01 20.91 4.64
CA GLN A 97 -16.44 21.16 4.43
C GLN A 97 -16.82 21.27 2.94
N SER A 98 -16.10 20.57 2.05
CA SER A 98 -16.39 20.63 0.62
C SER A 98 -17.79 20.08 0.30
N SER A 99 -18.41 20.63 -0.75
CA SER A 99 -19.69 20.14 -1.25
C SER A 99 -19.64 18.69 -1.75
N TRP A 100 -18.45 18.20 -2.10
CA TRP A 100 -18.22 16.81 -2.55
C TRP A 100 -18.23 15.80 -1.40
N GLY A 101 -18.17 16.27 -0.15
CA GLY A 101 -17.88 15.46 1.02
C GLY A 101 -16.54 15.86 1.64
N ARG A 102 -16.25 15.27 2.78
CA ARG A 102 -15.10 15.61 3.61
C ARG A 102 -13.82 14.94 3.11
N ARG A 103 -13.92 13.68 2.66
CA ARG A 103 -12.77 12.86 2.24
C ARG A 103 -12.46 13.00 0.76
N LYS A 104 -13.49 13.05 -0.08
CA LYS A 104 -13.33 13.03 -1.54
C LYS A 104 -12.38 14.08 -2.14
N PRO A 105 -12.32 15.34 -1.67
CA PRO A 105 -11.35 16.29 -2.21
C PRO A 105 -9.90 15.81 -2.07
N PHE A 106 -9.54 15.22 -0.93
CA PHE A 106 -8.19 14.70 -0.68
C PHE A 106 -7.90 13.47 -1.52
N ILE A 107 -8.88 12.58 -1.68
CA ILE A 107 -8.79 11.43 -2.57
C ILE A 107 -8.56 11.89 -4.01
N PHE A 108 -9.38 12.83 -4.50
CA PHE A 108 -9.30 13.33 -5.87
C PHE A 108 -7.98 14.05 -6.16
N PHE A 109 -7.58 15.02 -5.33
CA PHE A 109 -6.34 15.77 -5.55
C PHE A 109 -5.09 14.92 -5.33
N GLY A 110 -5.13 13.97 -4.38
CA GLY A 110 -4.05 12.98 -4.21
C GLY A 110 -3.91 12.06 -5.41
N ALA A 111 -5.02 11.61 -6.00
CA ALA A 111 -5.00 10.82 -7.23
C ALA A 111 -4.51 11.64 -8.44
N LEU A 112 -4.97 12.88 -8.58
CA LEU A 112 -4.54 13.78 -9.65
C LEU A 112 -3.03 14.04 -9.59
N GLY A 113 -2.49 14.35 -8.40
CA GLY A 113 -1.06 14.53 -8.19
C GLY A 113 -0.25 13.27 -8.48
N SER A 114 -0.79 12.10 -8.11
CA SER A 114 -0.15 10.81 -8.39
C SER A 114 -0.12 10.48 -9.88
N VAL A 115 -1.23 10.70 -10.60
CA VAL A 115 -1.30 10.54 -12.06
C VAL A 115 -0.34 11.48 -12.77
N ALA A 116 -0.33 12.77 -12.39
CA ALA A 116 0.60 13.74 -12.97
C ALA A 116 2.07 13.34 -12.75
N SER A 117 2.40 12.84 -11.55
CA SER A 117 3.74 12.38 -11.21
C SER A 117 4.14 11.13 -12.01
N LEU A 118 3.24 10.16 -12.18
CA LEU A 118 3.48 8.96 -12.98
C LEU A 118 3.68 9.27 -14.47
N LEU A 119 2.87 10.18 -15.03
CA LEU A 119 3.02 10.60 -16.43
C LEU A 119 4.29 11.43 -16.64
N SER A 120 4.67 12.24 -15.64
CA SER A 120 5.96 12.93 -15.66
C SER A 120 7.12 11.94 -15.61
N LEU A 121 7.04 10.89 -14.78
CA LEU A 121 8.03 9.80 -14.76
C LEU A 121 8.11 9.07 -16.11
N ALA A 122 6.97 8.77 -16.73
CA ALA A 122 6.93 8.13 -18.04
C ALA A 122 7.62 8.96 -19.14
N SER A 123 7.67 10.27 -18.97
CA SER A 123 8.19 11.22 -19.95
C SER A 123 9.48 11.93 -19.51
N ALA A 124 10.09 11.55 -18.38
CA ALA A 124 11.20 12.29 -17.79
C ALA A 124 12.43 12.36 -18.69
N GLU A 125 12.75 11.29 -19.41
CA GLU A 125 13.85 11.26 -20.40
C GLU A 125 13.57 12.21 -21.58
N VAL A 126 12.36 12.15 -22.15
CA VAL A 126 11.98 12.98 -23.30
C VAL A 126 11.93 14.46 -22.90
N LEU A 127 11.30 14.77 -21.77
CA LEU A 127 11.19 16.13 -21.25
C LEU A 127 12.54 16.69 -20.83
N GLY A 128 13.34 15.91 -20.10
CA GLY A 128 14.66 16.34 -19.62
C GLY A 128 15.64 16.59 -20.76
N ASN A 129 15.65 15.71 -21.79
CA ASN A 129 16.45 15.91 -22.99
C ASN A 129 15.94 17.07 -23.85
N GLY A 130 14.62 17.24 -23.96
CA GLY A 130 14.03 18.38 -24.67
C GLY A 130 14.38 19.72 -24.04
N ILE A 131 14.28 19.83 -22.70
CA ILE A 131 14.62 21.03 -21.95
C ILE A 131 16.13 21.34 -22.06
N ALA A 132 16.99 20.33 -21.94
CA ALA A 132 18.44 20.51 -22.10
C ALA A 132 18.80 21.15 -23.44
N ARG A 133 18.21 20.64 -24.53
CA ARG A 133 18.42 21.16 -25.90
C ARG A 133 17.92 22.58 -26.08
N MET A 134 16.87 22.99 -25.36
CA MET A 134 16.37 24.36 -25.41
C MET A 134 17.25 25.34 -24.64
N ILE A 135 17.83 24.92 -23.51
CA ILE A 135 18.65 25.77 -22.63
C ILE A 135 20.05 25.98 -23.22
N SER A 136 20.65 24.95 -23.80
CA SER A 136 21.99 25.01 -24.39
C SER A 136 21.98 24.52 -25.86
N PRO A 137 21.51 25.34 -26.83
CA PRO A 137 21.41 24.93 -28.23
C PRO A 137 22.76 24.72 -28.93
N SER A 138 23.83 25.33 -28.39
CA SER A 138 25.15 25.45 -29.06
C SER A 138 26.26 24.57 -28.48
N GLN A 139 25.95 23.66 -27.55
CA GLN A 139 26.85 22.56 -27.22
C GLN A 139 26.37 21.33 -27.99
N LEU A 140 26.92 21.12 -29.20
CA LEU A 140 27.28 19.75 -29.57
C LEU A 140 28.57 19.49 -28.81
N PRO A 141 28.58 18.71 -27.73
CA PRO A 141 29.84 18.30 -27.19
C PRO A 141 30.27 17.07 -28.00
N ASP A 142 31.42 17.18 -28.66
CA ASP A 142 32.23 16.04 -29.12
C ASP A 142 32.73 15.19 -27.92
N ILE A 143 32.16 15.38 -26.72
CA ILE A 143 32.39 14.68 -25.47
C ILE A 143 31.01 14.39 -24.89
N GLU A 144 30.78 13.16 -24.48
CA GLU A 144 29.53 12.63 -23.94
C GLU A 144 29.13 13.29 -22.60
N GLU A 145 28.80 14.58 -22.59
CA GLU A 145 28.44 15.30 -21.36
C GLU A 145 27.04 14.86 -20.91
N ARG A 146 27.01 14.13 -19.80
CA ARG A 146 25.82 13.50 -19.23
C ARG A 146 24.72 14.53 -18.94
N ASN A 147 23.54 14.35 -19.54
CA ASN A 147 22.37 15.18 -19.23
C ASN A 147 21.72 14.72 -17.91
N THR A 148 21.86 15.53 -16.86
CA THR A 148 21.29 15.24 -15.53
C THR A 148 19.81 15.66 -15.38
N LEU A 149 19.25 16.40 -16.34
CA LEU A 149 17.87 16.88 -16.26
C LEU A 149 16.81 15.77 -16.18
N PRO A 150 16.87 14.66 -16.94
CA PRO A 150 15.97 13.52 -16.76
C PRO A 150 15.97 12.96 -15.33
N ALA A 151 17.15 12.81 -14.73
CA ALA A 151 17.30 12.29 -13.37
C ALA A 151 16.68 13.25 -12.34
N ILE A 152 16.91 14.56 -12.48
CA ILE A 152 16.32 15.58 -11.60
C ILE A 152 14.79 15.58 -11.70
N LEU A 153 14.24 15.52 -12.92
CA LEU A 153 12.80 15.44 -13.14
C LEU A 153 12.21 14.17 -12.52
N ALA A 154 12.87 13.03 -12.68
CA ALA A 154 12.42 11.77 -12.10
C ALA A 154 12.39 11.83 -10.56
N ILE A 155 13.42 12.42 -9.93
CA ILE A 155 13.48 12.60 -8.46
C ILE A 155 12.33 13.50 -7.99
N ILE A 156 12.12 14.66 -8.63
CA ILE A 156 11.02 15.57 -8.29
C ILE A 156 9.67 14.86 -8.41
N SER A 157 9.48 14.07 -9.47
CA SER A 157 8.24 13.34 -9.70
C SER A 157 8.03 12.22 -8.68
N ILE A 158 9.06 11.49 -8.26
CA ILE A 158 8.93 10.49 -7.19
C ILE A 158 8.63 11.15 -5.83
N VAL A 159 9.25 12.29 -5.52
CA VAL A 159 8.95 13.01 -4.27
C VAL A 159 7.49 13.48 -4.28
N THR A 160 7.04 14.09 -5.38
CA THR A 160 5.66 14.56 -5.55
C THR A 160 4.66 13.40 -5.51
N LEU A 161 5.02 12.25 -6.09
CA LEU A 161 4.25 11.02 -6.02
C LEU A 161 4.07 10.58 -4.56
N ASN A 162 5.17 10.49 -3.80
CA ASN A 162 5.15 10.08 -2.39
C ASN A 162 4.31 11.01 -1.51
N ILE A 163 4.32 12.32 -1.77
CA ILE A 163 3.44 13.27 -1.07
C ILE A 163 1.97 13.02 -1.42
N SER A 164 1.68 12.84 -2.71
CA SER A 164 0.32 12.69 -3.23
C SER A 164 -0.35 11.40 -2.74
N VAL A 165 0.40 10.29 -2.69
CA VAL A 165 -0.13 9.01 -2.21
C VAL A 165 -0.51 9.05 -0.72
N GLN A 166 0.13 9.88 0.13
CA GLN A 166 -0.27 10.00 1.53
C GLN A 166 -1.68 10.59 1.68
N ALA A 167 -2.01 11.63 0.91
CA ALA A 167 -3.36 12.21 0.93
C ALA A 167 -4.41 11.22 0.41
N LEU A 168 -4.08 10.55 -0.69
CA LEU A 168 -4.93 9.53 -1.31
C LEU A 168 -5.19 8.35 -0.37
N GLN A 169 -4.14 7.76 0.21
CA GLN A 169 -4.22 6.64 1.12
C GLN A 169 -5.01 6.98 2.38
N CYS A 170 -4.75 8.15 2.97
CA CYS A 170 -5.49 8.61 4.14
C CYS A 170 -6.99 8.72 3.85
N GLY A 171 -7.36 9.36 2.74
CA GLY A 171 -8.76 9.55 2.35
C GLY A 171 -9.48 8.24 2.06
N LEU A 172 -8.86 7.34 1.28
CA LEU A 172 -9.43 6.04 0.92
C LEU A 172 -9.62 5.10 2.11
N ARG A 173 -8.73 5.16 3.11
CA ARG A 173 -8.89 4.37 4.34
C ARG A 173 -9.94 4.98 5.27
N ALA A 174 -9.93 6.30 5.43
CA ALA A 174 -10.87 6.99 6.31
C ALA A 174 -12.33 6.89 5.81
N ILE A 175 -12.56 6.94 4.49
CA ILE A 175 -13.92 6.84 3.93
C ILE A 175 -14.57 5.48 4.20
N ILE A 176 -13.79 4.39 4.31
CA ILE A 176 -14.30 3.07 4.71
C ILE A 176 -14.84 3.12 6.14
N VAL A 177 -14.10 3.74 7.05
CA VAL A 177 -14.49 3.87 8.46
C VAL A 177 -15.70 4.79 8.62
N ASP A 178 -15.77 5.86 7.81
CA ASP A 178 -16.83 6.87 7.90
C ASP A 178 -18.17 6.40 7.31
N THR A 179 -18.15 5.56 6.26
CA THR A 179 -19.38 5.20 5.52
C THR A 179 -19.92 3.81 5.86
N VAL A 180 -19.07 2.90 6.35
CA VAL A 180 -19.48 1.52 6.64
C VAL A 180 -19.86 1.37 8.10
N ARG A 181 -21.00 0.70 8.33
CA ARG A 181 -21.46 0.37 9.68
C ARG A 181 -20.40 -0.42 10.46
N PRO A 182 -20.21 -0.16 11.75
CA PRO A 182 -19.20 -0.81 12.59
C PRO A 182 -19.08 -2.34 12.43
N ARG A 183 -20.22 -3.04 12.43
CA ARG A 183 -20.28 -4.51 12.30
C ARG A 183 -19.75 -5.03 10.95
N GLN A 184 -19.79 -4.19 9.91
CA GLN A 184 -19.43 -4.52 8.53
C GLN A 184 -18.04 -4.01 8.12
N GLN A 185 -17.40 -3.16 8.94
CA GLN A 185 -16.08 -2.59 8.62
C GLN A 185 -15.00 -3.65 8.47
N GLN A 186 -15.06 -4.73 9.25
CA GLN A 186 -14.12 -5.85 9.12
C GLN A 186 -14.23 -6.53 7.76
N THR A 187 -15.46 -6.73 7.27
CA THR A 187 -15.74 -7.30 5.94
C THR A 187 -15.31 -6.35 4.82
N ALA A 188 -15.55 -5.04 4.98
CA ALA A 188 -15.09 -4.03 4.03
C ALA A 188 -13.56 -3.99 3.94
N ASN A 189 -12.85 -4.03 5.07
CA ASN A 189 -11.39 -4.10 5.10
C ASN A 189 -10.85 -5.43 4.53
N ALA A 190 -11.56 -6.55 4.70
CA ALA A 190 -11.21 -7.82 4.06
C ALA A 190 -11.30 -7.71 2.53
N TRP A 191 -12.39 -7.15 2.00
CA TRP A 191 -12.54 -6.88 0.57
C TRP A 191 -11.44 -5.95 0.03
N ALA A 192 -11.07 -4.91 0.80
CA ALA A 192 -9.95 -4.06 0.45
C ALA A 192 -8.64 -4.85 0.33
N GLY A 193 -8.34 -5.74 1.29
CA GLY A 193 -7.14 -6.59 1.25
C GLY A 193 -7.11 -7.55 0.05
N VAL A 194 -8.27 -8.14 -0.30
CA VAL A 194 -8.42 -8.98 -1.49
C VAL A 194 -8.15 -8.20 -2.77
N LEU A 195 -8.79 -7.04 -2.93
CA LEU A 195 -8.61 -6.22 -4.13
C LEU A 195 -7.18 -5.70 -4.28
N VAL A 196 -6.53 -5.31 -3.17
CA VAL A 196 -5.11 -4.94 -3.17
C VAL A 196 -4.25 -6.11 -3.65
N SER A 197 -4.48 -7.31 -3.12
CA SER A 197 -3.70 -8.49 -3.53
C SER A 197 -3.93 -8.85 -5.00
N LEU A 198 -5.18 -8.73 -5.47
CA LEU A 198 -5.53 -8.95 -6.87
C LEU A 198 -4.81 -7.96 -7.79
N THR A 199 -4.78 -6.67 -7.43
CA THR A 199 -4.04 -5.67 -8.19
C THR A 199 -2.55 -5.98 -8.23
N ASN A 200 -1.96 -6.42 -7.11
CA ASN A 200 -0.55 -6.82 -7.09
C ASN A 200 -0.27 -7.97 -8.05
N VAL A 201 -1.13 -9.00 -8.11
CA VAL A 201 -0.99 -10.10 -9.09
C VAL A 201 -1.01 -9.56 -10.52
N LEU A 202 -1.98 -8.70 -10.85
CA LEU A 202 -2.10 -8.12 -12.17
C LEU A 202 -0.88 -7.25 -12.53
N CYS A 203 -0.48 -6.32 -11.66
CA CYS A 203 0.61 -5.38 -11.93
C CYS A 203 1.99 -6.05 -11.96
N TYR A 204 2.26 -7.01 -11.07
CA TYR A 204 3.50 -7.77 -11.11
C TYR A 204 3.55 -8.74 -12.30
N GLY A 205 2.40 -9.30 -12.69
CA GLY A 205 2.26 -10.06 -13.93
C GLY A 205 2.59 -9.22 -15.16
N LEU A 206 2.03 -8.01 -15.24
CA LEU A 206 2.33 -7.04 -16.30
C LEU A 206 3.80 -6.59 -16.29
N SER A 207 4.40 -6.44 -15.10
CA SER A 207 5.83 -6.11 -14.95
C SER A 207 6.74 -7.24 -15.44
N PHE A 208 6.33 -8.50 -15.20
CA PHE A 208 7.06 -9.69 -15.64
C PHE A 208 6.94 -9.92 -17.15
N SER A 209 5.74 -9.76 -17.71
CA SER A 209 5.50 -9.86 -19.15
C SER A 209 6.15 -8.66 -19.85
N ASN A 210 7.18 -8.88 -20.66
CA ASN A 210 7.86 -7.79 -21.38
C ASN A 210 6.91 -7.10 -22.38
N LEU A 211 6.15 -6.11 -21.92
CA LEU A 211 5.09 -5.43 -22.68
C LEU A 211 5.64 -4.66 -23.87
N ARG A 212 6.88 -4.18 -23.79
CA ARG A 212 7.55 -3.46 -24.89
C ARG A 212 7.67 -4.33 -26.13
N ARG A 213 8.13 -5.58 -25.95
CA ARG A 213 8.20 -6.57 -27.06
C ARG A 213 6.81 -6.93 -27.58
N GLY A 214 5.83 -7.11 -26.68
CA GLY A 214 4.46 -7.48 -27.07
C GLY A 214 3.72 -6.41 -27.87
N LEU A 215 3.98 -5.13 -27.59
CA LEU A 215 3.33 -3.99 -28.25
C LEU A 215 4.10 -3.48 -29.49
N GLY A 216 5.28 -4.00 -29.78
CA GLY A 216 6.12 -3.54 -30.89
C GLY A 216 6.54 -2.07 -30.78
N SER A 217 6.47 -1.47 -29.59
CA SER A 217 6.82 -0.06 -29.39
C SER A 217 8.32 0.07 -29.19
N GLU A 218 9.03 0.54 -30.22
CA GLU A 218 10.46 0.87 -30.12
C GLU A 218 10.68 2.17 -29.32
N ILE A 219 9.69 3.07 -29.35
CA ILE A 219 9.78 4.45 -28.86
C ILE A 219 9.66 4.56 -27.34
N SER A 220 8.83 3.71 -26.69
CA SER A 220 8.53 3.85 -25.26
C SER A 220 9.25 2.79 -24.41
N SER A 221 9.81 3.22 -23.27
CA SER A 221 10.38 2.31 -22.28
C SER A 221 9.29 1.46 -21.62
N GLN A 222 9.64 0.26 -21.14
CA GLN A 222 8.71 -0.61 -20.42
C GLN A 222 8.12 0.10 -19.18
N PHE A 223 8.96 0.85 -18.46
CA PHE A 223 8.52 1.64 -17.32
C PHE A 223 7.49 2.72 -17.71
N ALA A 224 7.71 3.43 -18.81
CA ALA A 224 6.77 4.44 -19.30
C ALA A 224 5.39 3.83 -19.63
N ILE A 225 5.36 2.67 -20.29
CA ILE A 225 4.12 1.94 -20.60
C ILE A 225 3.39 1.57 -19.30
N LEU A 226 4.11 1.04 -18.32
CA LEU A 226 3.54 0.66 -17.03
C LEU A 226 3.04 1.88 -16.23
N CYS A 227 3.71 3.03 -16.29
CA CYS A 227 3.25 4.29 -15.72
C CYS A 227 1.90 4.74 -16.31
N VAL A 228 1.74 4.62 -17.63
CA VAL A 228 0.48 4.98 -18.32
C VAL A 228 -0.65 4.04 -17.92
N ILE A 229 -0.41 2.73 -17.93
CA ILE A 229 -1.39 1.72 -17.49
C ILE A 229 -1.79 1.97 -16.03
N THR A 230 -0.81 2.17 -15.15
CA THR A 230 -1.03 2.43 -13.72
C THR A 230 -1.82 3.72 -13.50
N SER A 231 -1.52 4.78 -14.25
CA SER A 231 -2.26 6.04 -14.21
C SER A 231 -3.73 5.85 -14.62
N ALA A 232 -4.00 5.06 -15.66
CA ALA A 232 -5.36 4.75 -16.09
C ALA A 232 -6.13 3.95 -15.03
N ILE A 233 -5.51 2.90 -14.46
CA ILE A 233 -6.09 2.11 -13.37
C ILE A 233 -6.42 3.02 -12.19
N LEU A 234 -5.47 3.86 -11.76
CA LEU A 234 -5.67 4.78 -10.63
C LEU A 234 -6.81 5.76 -10.92
N ALA A 235 -6.82 6.40 -12.08
CA ALA A 235 -7.84 7.39 -12.44
C ALA A 235 -9.25 6.76 -12.47
N ILE A 236 -9.39 5.60 -13.11
CA ILE A 236 -10.68 4.90 -13.25
C ILE A 236 -11.20 4.48 -11.88
N THR A 237 -10.37 3.82 -11.08
CA THR A 237 -10.78 3.29 -9.77
C THR A 237 -11.13 4.41 -8.78
N VAL A 238 -10.35 5.48 -8.74
CA VAL A 238 -10.66 6.66 -7.91
C VAL A 238 -11.91 7.38 -8.41
N ALA A 239 -12.11 7.50 -9.73
CA ALA A 239 -13.34 8.08 -10.28
C ALA A 239 -14.56 7.28 -9.84
N VAL A 240 -14.50 5.94 -9.90
CA VAL A 240 -15.58 5.07 -9.40
C VAL A 240 -15.86 5.37 -7.92
N THR A 241 -14.84 5.40 -7.06
CA THR A 241 -15.03 5.69 -5.62
C THR A 241 -15.63 7.09 -5.39
N CYS A 242 -15.09 8.13 -6.02
CA CYS A 242 -15.56 9.51 -5.84
C CYS A 242 -16.99 9.73 -6.36
N LEU A 243 -17.39 9.06 -7.44
CA LEU A 243 -18.71 9.22 -8.05
C LEU A 243 -19.79 8.37 -7.36
N THR A 244 -19.45 7.18 -6.86
CA THR A 244 -20.43 6.22 -6.34
C THR A 244 -20.62 6.31 -4.82
N VAL A 245 -19.55 6.53 -4.05
CA VAL A 245 -19.63 6.59 -2.59
C VAL A 245 -20.26 7.90 -2.17
N ARG A 246 -21.27 7.88 -1.31
CA ARG A 246 -21.87 9.10 -0.75
C ARG A 246 -21.39 9.30 0.68
N GLU A 247 -20.99 10.53 1.00
CA GLU A 247 -20.62 10.93 2.37
C GLU A 247 -21.81 11.67 3.00
N ASP A 248 -22.21 11.27 4.20
CA ASP A 248 -23.25 11.97 4.96
C ASP A 248 -22.70 13.29 5.52
N ARG A 249 -23.45 14.39 5.33
CA ARG A 249 -23.07 15.73 5.78
C ARG A 249 -23.55 15.97 7.21
N ASP A 250 -22.83 15.46 8.20
CA ASP A 250 -23.11 15.82 9.60
C ASP A 250 -22.63 17.26 9.89
N GLY A 251 -23.50 18.23 9.62
CA GLY A 251 -23.23 19.67 9.72
C GLY A 251 -23.20 20.24 11.15
N THR A 252 -23.46 19.45 12.20
CA THR A 252 -23.68 19.98 13.56
C THR A 252 -22.45 19.91 14.47
N ILE A 253 -21.40 19.14 14.14
CA ILE A 253 -20.24 18.95 15.04
C ILE A 253 -19.12 20.00 14.80
N LEU A 254 -19.27 20.87 13.79
CA LEU A 254 -18.18 21.74 13.34
C LEU A 254 -18.17 23.17 13.92
N GLU A 255 -19.21 23.57 14.67
CA GLU A 255 -19.24 24.89 15.31
C GLU A 255 -18.26 25.03 16.49
N ILE A 256 -17.72 23.92 17.02
CA ILE A 256 -16.92 23.92 18.26
C ILE A 256 -15.40 23.92 17.99
N TYR A 257 -14.94 23.60 16.77
CA TYR A 257 -13.49 23.45 16.47
C TYR A 257 -12.84 24.67 15.79
N THR A 258 -13.54 25.80 15.68
CA THR A 258 -13.07 27.01 15.01
C THR A 258 -12.11 27.84 15.86
N ARG A 259 -10.96 27.26 16.25
CA ARG A 259 -9.80 28.08 16.62
C ARG A 259 -8.48 27.29 16.59
N ASP A 260 -7.84 27.22 15.42
CA ASP A 260 -6.39 26.97 15.39
C ASP A 260 -5.74 27.34 14.04
N ASP A 261 -5.48 28.64 13.83
CA ASP A 261 -4.75 29.14 12.65
C ASP A 261 -3.26 28.72 12.66
N GLY A 262 -2.68 28.39 13.82
CA GLY A 262 -1.28 28.00 13.98
C GLY A 262 -0.93 26.67 13.28
N ARG A 263 -1.81 25.68 13.36
CA ARG A 263 -1.62 24.35 12.73
C ARG A 263 -1.67 24.39 11.20
N ARG A 264 -2.45 25.29 10.61
CA ARG A 264 -2.60 25.40 9.15
C ARG A 264 -1.33 25.93 8.49
N ASN A 265 -0.65 26.87 9.16
CA ASN A 265 0.64 27.40 8.74
C ASN A 265 1.76 26.37 8.91
N PHE A 266 1.74 25.60 10.00
CA PHE A 266 2.69 24.51 10.23
C PHE A 266 2.66 23.46 9.10
N ILE A 267 1.47 23.00 8.70
CA ILE A 267 1.35 21.96 7.64
C ILE A 267 1.82 22.50 6.28
N LYS A 268 1.45 23.74 5.94
CA LYS A 268 1.89 24.37 4.69
C LYS A 268 3.41 24.55 4.66
N SER A 269 4.01 25.01 5.77
CA SER A 269 5.48 25.12 5.90
C SER A 269 6.13 23.75 5.74
N THR A 270 5.65 22.75 6.47
CA THR A 270 6.22 21.38 6.44
C THR A 270 6.21 20.77 5.04
N LEU A 271 5.10 20.94 4.29
CA LEU A 271 5.01 20.49 2.89
C LEU A 271 5.98 21.24 1.98
N PHE A 272 6.08 22.56 2.12
CA PHE A 272 6.98 23.40 1.33
C PHE A 272 8.46 23.09 1.62
N ASP A 273 8.82 22.99 2.90
CA ASP A 273 10.17 22.72 3.38
C ASP A 273 10.65 21.33 2.93
N LEU A 274 9.77 20.33 2.92
CA LEU A 274 10.08 18.99 2.41
C LEU A 274 10.36 19.04 0.88
N CYS A 275 9.48 19.66 0.10
CA CYS A 275 9.68 19.83 -1.35
C CYS A 275 10.96 20.62 -1.67
N ALA A 276 11.24 21.68 -0.90
CA ALA A 276 12.43 22.53 -1.08
C ALA A 276 13.73 21.83 -0.63
N GLY A 277 13.67 20.96 0.37
CA GLY A 277 14.82 20.15 0.80
C GLY A 277 15.29 19.17 -0.28
N PHE A 278 14.36 18.55 -1.01
CA PHE A 278 14.69 17.59 -2.07
C PHE A 278 15.18 18.23 -3.36
N SER A 279 14.68 19.42 -3.73
CA SER A 279 15.23 20.13 -4.89
C SER A 279 16.70 20.55 -4.68
N ARG A 280 17.14 20.68 -3.42
CA ARG A 280 18.54 20.93 -3.05
C ARG A 280 19.44 19.69 -3.08
N LEU A 281 18.89 18.47 -3.26
CA LEU A 281 19.69 17.23 -3.42
C LEU A 281 20.25 17.07 -4.85
N ALA A 282 19.66 17.75 -5.84
CA ALA A 282 20.06 17.68 -7.25
C ALA A 282 21.56 17.97 -7.54
N PRO A 283 22.24 18.92 -6.87
CA PRO A 283 23.67 19.17 -7.08
C PRO A 283 24.58 18.02 -6.59
N GLY A 284 24.11 17.16 -5.68
CA GLY A 284 24.88 16.03 -5.17
C GLY A 284 25.05 14.89 -6.19
N ILE A 285 24.20 14.86 -7.21
CA ILE A 285 24.22 13.85 -8.29
C ILE A 285 25.48 13.97 -9.14
N HIS A 286 25.99 15.18 -9.37
CA HIS A 286 27.23 15.41 -10.12
C HIS A 286 28.48 14.94 -9.35
N LYS A 287 28.47 15.07 -8.01
CA LYS A 287 29.65 14.79 -7.17
C LYS A 287 29.81 13.30 -6.83
N ALA A 288 28.71 12.55 -6.79
CA ALA A 288 28.72 11.11 -6.61
C ALA A 288 29.11 10.36 -7.90
N SER A 289 28.68 10.87 -9.06
CA SER A 289 29.03 10.28 -10.36
C SER A 289 30.52 10.39 -10.71
N ASP A 290 31.20 11.46 -10.27
CA ASP A 290 32.64 11.63 -10.50
C ASP A 290 33.50 10.61 -9.72
N VAL A 291 33.01 10.12 -8.58
CA VAL A 291 33.69 9.09 -7.77
C VAL A 291 33.44 7.70 -8.35
N SER A 292 32.22 7.40 -8.82
CA SER A 292 31.88 6.12 -9.46
C SER A 292 32.62 5.89 -10.79
N ARG A 293 32.96 6.95 -11.54
CA ARG A 293 33.68 6.87 -12.83
C ARG A 293 35.11 6.35 -12.73
N THR A 294 35.66 6.21 -11.52
CA THR A 294 37.03 5.71 -11.31
C THR A 294 37.13 4.20 -11.05
N ASN A 295 36.00 3.50 -10.85
CA ASN A 295 35.99 2.09 -10.40
C ASN A 295 35.22 1.10 -11.29
N SER A 296 34.64 1.53 -12.41
CA SER A 296 33.85 0.64 -13.27
C SER A 296 34.67 0.12 -14.46
N GLU A 297 35.14 -1.12 -14.36
CA GLU A 297 35.46 -1.94 -15.55
C GLU A 297 34.17 -2.21 -16.33
N ASP A 298 34.25 -2.10 -17.66
CA ASP A 298 33.14 -2.27 -18.60
C ASP A 298 32.46 -3.63 -18.44
N HIS A 299 31.25 -3.63 -17.88
CA HIS A 299 30.32 -4.75 -17.94
C HIS A 299 29.12 -4.34 -18.80
N PRO A 300 28.62 -5.20 -19.71
CA PRO A 300 27.48 -4.86 -20.54
C PRO A 300 26.22 -4.61 -19.67
N HIS A 301 25.81 -3.34 -19.57
CA HIS A 301 24.91 -2.84 -18.52
C HIS A 301 23.41 -3.03 -18.79
N THR A 302 22.98 -3.43 -19.99
CA THR A 302 21.55 -3.35 -20.36
C THR A 302 20.81 -4.69 -20.35
N GLU A 303 21.48 -5.82 -20.64
CA GLU A 303 20.83 -7.15 -20.67
C GLU A 303 20.74 -7.80 -19.28
N SER A 304 21.74 -7.59 -18.43
CA SER A 304 21.82 -8.17 -17.09
C SER A 304 20.81 -7.54 -16.11
N GLN A 305 20.64 -6.21 -16.14
CA GLN A 305 19.64 -5.50 -15.33
C GLN A 305 18.20 -5.88 -15.70
N PHE A 306 17.94 -6.09 -16.99
CA PHE A 306 16.61 -6.48 -17.47
C PHE A 306 16.22 -7.87 -16.93
N SER A 307 17.15 -8.82 -16.94
CA SER A 307 16.95 -10.15 -16.37
C SER A 307 16.71 -10.11 -14.85
N ALA A 308 17.47 -9.29 -14.12
CA ALA A 308 17.31 -9.12 -12.67
C ALA A 308 15.94 -8.53 -12.28
N SER A 309 15.47 -7.51 -13.01
CA SER A 309 14.15 -6.90 -12.80
C SER A 309 13.01 -7.90 -13.02
N GLN A 310 13.13 -8.77 -14.03
CA GLN A 310 12.14 -9.82 -14.30
C GLN A 310 12.11 -10.88 -13.19
N ILE A 311 13.27 -11.30 -12.68
CA ILE A 311 13.37 -12.25 -11.56
C ILE A 311 12.74 -11.64 -10.30
N GLY A 312 13.01 -10.37 -10.01
CA GLY A 312 12.38 -9.64 -8.89
C GLY A 312 10.86 -9.54 -9.05
N SER A 313 10.38 -9.19 -10.23
CA SER A 313 8.94 -9.12 -10.56
C SER A 313 8.26 -10.48 -10.42
N LEU A 314 8.93 -11.57 -10.81
CA LEU A 314 8.42 -12.93 -10.60
C LEU A 314 8.29 -13.28 -9.11
N GLY A 315 9.28 -12.92 -8.29
CA GLY A 315 9.20 -13.10 -6.84
C GLY A 315 8.01 -12.36 -6.22
N LEU A 316 7.80 -11.10 -6.62
CA LEU A 316 6.66 -10.29 -6.21
C LEU A 316 5.31 -10.87 -6.69
N LEU A 317 5.28 -11.47 -7.88
CA LEU A 317 4.10 -12.17 -8.40
C LEU A 317 3.75 -13.43 -7.60
N ILE A 318 4.76 -14.22 -7.20
CA ILE A 318 4.55 -15.39 -6.33
C ILE A 318 4.02 -14.95 -4.97
N PHE A 319 4.67 -13.94 -4.37
CA PHE A 319 4.24 -13.31 -3.12
C PHE A 319 2.79 -12.84 -3.18
N SER A 320 2.42 -12.09 -4.22
CA SER A 320 1.06 -11.53 -4.34
C SER A 320 0.01 -12.59 -4.62
N SER A 321 0.35 -13.65 -5.34
CA SER A 321 -0.55 -14.77 -5.61
C SER A 321 -0.91 -15.53 -4.33
N ILE A 322 0.09 -15.82 -3.49
CA ILE A 322 -0.13 -16.45 -2.19
C ILE A 322 -0.88 -15.51 -1.24
N SER A 323 -0.56 -14.21 -1.26
CA SER A 323 -1.29 -13.19 -0.51
C SER A 323 -2.77 -13.14 -0.91
N LEU A 324 -3.10 -13.23 -2.20
CA LEU A 324 -4.48 -13.22 -2.69
C LEU A 324 -5.26 -14.44 -2.19
N VAL A 325 -4.69 -15.64 -2.36
CA VAL A 325 -5.34 -16.88 -1.89
C VAL A 325 -5.59 -16.81 -0.38
N THR A 326 -4.59 -16.37 0.39
CA THR A 326 -4.68 -16.21 1.84
C THR A 326 -5.71 -15.15 2.23
N GLY A 327 -5.69 -14.00 1.57
CA GLY A 327 -6.58 -12.87 1.86
C GLY A 327 -8.05 -13.15 1.54
N VAL A 328 -8.33 -14.05 0.59
CA VAL A 328 -9.68 -14.57 0.35
C VAL A 328 -10.07 -15.58 1.43
N ALA A 329 -9.20 -16.54 1.74
CA ALA A 329 -9.51 -17.64 2.64
C ALA A 329 -9.67 -17.21 4.11
N VAL A 330 -8.68 -16.48 4.64
CA VAL A 330 -8.50 -16.25 6.08
C VAL A 330 -9.66 -15.47 6.74
N PRO A 331 -10.13 -14.34 6.19
CA PRO A 331 -11.25 -13.61 6.79
C PRO A 331 -12.54 -14.46 6.85
N HIS A 332 -12.77 -15.34 5.87
CA HIS A 332 -13.92 -16.23 5.88
C HIS A 332 -13.85 -17.28 6.99
N PHE A 333 -12.69 -17.86 7.27
CA PHE A 333 -12.53 -18.83 8.36
C PHE A 333 -12.73 -18.19 9.74
N THR A 334 -12.23 -16.97 9.96
CA THR A 334 -12.47 -16.24 11.22
C THR A 334 -13.95 -15.90 11.44
N ALA A 335 -14.70 -15.62 10.36
CA ALA A 335 -16.14 -15.36 10.42
C ALA A 335 -16.97 -16.64 10.65
N HIS A 336 -16.61 -17.78 10.05
CA HIS A 336 -17.35 -19.04 10.19
C HIS A 336 -17.02 -19.80 11.48
N GLY A 337 -15.77 -19.79 11.94
CA GLY A 337 -15.40 -20.36 13.25
C GLY A 337 -16.16 -19.71 14.41
N SER A 338 -16.50 -18.43 14.25
CA SER A 338 -17.34 -17.66 15.18
C SER A 338 -18.84 -17.97 15.08
N ALA A 339 -19.30 -18.59 13.98
CA ALA A 339 -20.72 -18.91 13.77
C ALA A 339 -21.12 -20.28 14.37
N VAL A 340 -20.16 -21.20 14.55
CA VAL A 340 -20.38 -22.51 15.20
C VAL A 340 -20.45 -22.39 16.72
N SER A 341 -19.91 -21.31 17.30
CA SER A 341 -20.07 -20.95 18.72
C SER A 341 -21.07 -19.78 18.84
N ALA A 342 -22.34 -20.11 19.02
CA ALA A 342 -23.48 -19.16 19.03
C ALA A 342 -23.50 -18.16 20.22
N ARG A 343 -22.34 -17.86 20.83
CA ARG A 343 -22.23 -17.08 22.07
C ARG A 343 -21.23 -15.93 22.06
N ASN A 344 -20.45 -15.74 20.98
CA ASN A 344 -19.28 -14.86 21.07
C ASN A 344 -19.61 -13.37 21.20
N SER A 345 -18.97 -12.75 22.19
CA SER A 345 -18.94 -11.30 22.37
C SER A 345 -18.09 -10.67 21.26
N ARG A 346 -18.16 -9.33 21.16
CA ARG A 346 -17.29 -8.55 20.26
C ARG A 346 -15.81 -8.81 20.53
N ASP A 347 -15.47 -9.07 21.79
CA ASP A 347 -14.10 -9.20 22.30
C ASP A 347 -13.47 -10.54 21.86
N ASP A 348 -14.25 -11.63 21.87
CA ASP A 348 -13.77 -12.95 21.44
C ASP A 348 -13.30 -12.94 19.97
N ARG A 349 -14.00 -12.20 19.12
CA ARG A 349 -13.64 -12.06 17.70
C ARG A 349 -12.39 -11.22 17.51
N GLU A 350 -12.23 -10.19 18.33
CA GLU A 350 -11.03 -9.36 18.31
C GLU A 350 -9.79 -10.15 18.76
N HIS A 351 -9.89 -10.91 19.85
CA HIS A 351 -8.83 -11.79 20.32
C HIS A 351 -8.43 -12.83 19.26
N ALA A 352 -9.38 -13.40 18.53
CA ALA A 352 -9.09 -14.33 17.43
C ALA A 352 -8.27 -13.67 16.31
N ILE A 353 -8.62 -12.44 15.92
CA ILE A 353 -7.89 -11.67 14.90
C ILE A 353 -6.47 -11.33 15.39
N ARG A 354 -6.32 -10.92 16.67
CA ARG A 354 -5.01 -10.63 17.27
C ARG A 354 -4.11 -11.87 17.26
N ARG A 355 -4.60 -13.02 17.73
CA ARG A 355 -3.83 -14.28 17.74
C ARG A 355 -3.39 -14.71 16.34
N LEU A 356 -4.29 -14.60 15.36
CA LEU A 356 -3.99 -14.88 13.97
C LEU A 356 -2.90 -13.94 13.42
N TRP A 357 -2.98 -12.66 13.75
CA TRP A 357 -1.98 -11.67 13.33
C TRP A 357 -0.62 -11.92 13.99
N ALA A 358 -0.58 -12.23 15.29
CA ALA A 358 0.65 -12.63 15.98
C ALA A 358 1.27 -13.89 15.35
N ALA A 359 0.47 -14.92 15.09
CA ALA A 359 0.92 -16.13 14.42
C ALA A 359 1.50 -15.86 13.02
N SER A 360 0.89 -14.93 12.26
CA SER A 360 1.41 -14.54 10.95
C SER A 360 2.74 -13.80 11.04
N GLN A 361 2.98 -13.00 12.10
CA GLN A 361 4.28 -12.38 12.34
C GLN A 361 5.34 -13.41 12.74
N LEU A 362 5.00 -14.44 13.54
CA LEU A 362 5.91 -15.54 13.85
C LEU A 362 6.30 -16.34 12.60
N LEU A 363 5.34 -16.57 11.70
CA LEU A 363 5.60 -17.20 10.40
C LEU A 363 6.60 -16.36 9.58
N PHE A 364 6.42 -15.04 9.54
CA PHE A 364 7.34 -14.13 8.86
C PHE A 364 8.73 -14.17 9.48
N ALA A 365 8.83 -14.07 10.81
CA ALA A 365 10.09 -14.13 11.53
C ALA A 365 10.85 -15.45 11.27
N THR A 366 10.13 -16.57 11.30
CA THR A 366 10.68 -17.89 10.98
C THR A 366 11.17 -17.95 9.54
N SER A 367 10.38 -17.41 8.59
CA SER A 367 10.78 -17.34 7.18
C SER A 367 12.06 -16.53 6.98
N MET A 368 12.20 -15.41 7.69
CA MET A 368 13.41 -14.58 7.66
C MET A 368 14.63 -15.28 8.26
N LEU A 369 14.48 -16.09 9.32
CA LEU A 369 15.57 -16.92 9.85
C LEU A 369 15.97 -18.05 8.90
N LEU A 370 15.00 -18.66 8.21
CA LEU A 370 15.24 -19.73 7.24
C LEU A 370 16.02 -19.27 6.01
N THR A 371 16.23 -17.97 5.82
CA THR A 371 17.15 -17.44 4.79
C THR A 371 18.58 -17.95 4.97
N TYR A 372 18.97 -18.44 6.17
CA TYR A 372 20.24 -19.13 6.38
C TYR A 372 20.39 -20.41 5.55
N LEU A 373 19.28 -21.07 5.23
CA LEU A 373 19.27 -22.34 4.50
C LEU A 373 19.08 -22.17 2.98
N VAL A 374 19.01 -20.93 2.50
CA VAL A 374 18.77 -20.64 1.08
C VAL A 374 20.07 -20.74 0.31
N THR A 375 20.17 -21.77 -0.53
CA THR A 375 21.29 -21.97 -1.46
C THR A 375 20.85 -21.93 -2.93
N SER A 376 19.55 -21.80 -3.18
CA SER A 376 18.96 -21.78 -4.52
C SER A 376 17.88 -20.72 -4.67
N VAL A 377 17.70 -20.22 -5.90
CA VAL A 377 16.66 -19.26 -6.25
C VAL A 377 15.25 -19.82 -5.96
N GLY A 378 15.04 -21.12 -6.17
CA GLY A 378 13.76 -21.78 -5.86
C GLY A 378 13.40 -21.73 -4.37
N GLN A 379 14.38 -21.95 -3.48
CA GLN A 379 14.17 -21.81 -2.03
C GLN A 379 13.89 -20.36 -1.63
N ALA A 380 14.57 -19.39 -2.28
CA ALA A 380 14.28 -17.97 -2.06
C ALA A 380 12.82 -17.63 -2.45
N PHE A 381 12.36 -18.10 -3.62
CA PHE A 381 10.97 -17.91 -4.04
C PHE A 381 9.95 -18.58 -3.11
N PHE A 382 10.28 -19.74 -2.55
CA PHE A 382 9.43 -20.39 -1.56
C PHE A 382 9.26 -19.52 -0.31
N LEU A 383 10.35 -18.98 0.24
CA LEU A 383 10.29 -18.10 1.43
C LEU A 383 9.59 -16.77 1.13
N VAL A 384 9.86 -16.17 -0.03
CA VAL A 384 9.14 -14.98 -0.52
C VAL A 384 7.64 -15.28 -0.62
N GLY A 385 7.26 -16.42 -1.21
CA GLY A 385 5.87 -16.85 -1.26
C GLY A 385 5.24 -17.00 0.12
N LEU A 386 5.95 -17.62 1.07
CA LEU A 386 5.49 -17.83 2.44
C LEU A 386 5.22 -16.50 3.17
N SER A 387 6.07 -15.49 2.95
CA SER A 387 5.87 -14.14 3.49
C SER A 387 4.58 -13.47 2.98
N GLY A 388 4.04 -13.91 1.83
CA GLY A 388 2.77 -13.44 1.28
C GLY A 388 1.58 -13.75 2.19
N ILE A 389 1.65 -14.85 2.97
CA ILE A 389 0.64 -15.19 3.99
C ILE A 389 0.62 -14.11 5.08
N SER A 390 1.80 -13.77 5.61
CA SER A 390 1.95 -12.74 6.65
C SER A 390 1.51 -11.36 6.17
N TRP A 391 1.80 -11.04 4.92
CA TRP A 391 1.33 -9.79 4.29
C TRP A 391 -0.20 -9.72 4.19
N ALA A 392 -0.85 -10.81 3.75
CA ALA A 392 -2.31 -10.88 3.64
C ALA A 392 -3.04 -10.65 4.97
N VAL A 393 -2.47 -11.14 6.07
CA VAL A 393 -3.03 -10.89 7.41
C VAL A 393 -2.74 -9.45 7.85
N THR A 394 -1.51 -8.95 7.62
CA THR A 394 -1.09 -7.61 8.05
C THR A 394 -1.84 -6.48 7.34
N ILE A 395 -2.23 -6.68 6.08
CA ILE A 395 -2.99 -5.65 5.34
C ILE A 395 -4.45 -5.51 5.79
N TRP A 396 -4.95 -6.52 6.51
CA TRP A 396 -6.35 -6.60 6.94
C TRP A 396 -6.50 -6.43 8.46
N ALA A 397 -5.81 -7.22 9.26
CA ALA A 397 -6.05 -7.36 10.70
C ALA A 397 -5.95 -6.04 11.49
N PRO A 398 -4.90 -5.20 11.32
CA PRO A 398 -4.79 -3.94 12.04
C PRO A 398 -5.94 -2.98 11.72
N HIS A 399 -6.32 -2.89 10.44
CA HIS A 399 -7.42 -2.04 10.02
C HIS A 399 -8.79 -2.55 10.48
N ALA A 400 -8.96 -3.87 10.59
CA ALA A 400 -10.15 -4.49 11.15
C ALA A 400 -10.29 -4.19 12.66
N ILE A 401 -9.19 -4.19 13.41
CA ILE A 401 -9.13 -3.84 14.83
C ILE A 401 -9.38 -2.33 15.02
N ILE A 402 -8.64 -1.49 14.28
CA ILE A 402 -8.77 -0.03 14.34
C ILE A 402 -10.18 0.43 13.99
N GLY A 403 -10.81 -0.16 12.96
CA GLY A 403 -12.20 0.13 12.61
C GLY A 403 -13.17 -0.20 13.75
N ALA A 404 -12.94 -1.31 14.46
CA ALA A 404 -13.70 -1.64 15.66
C ALA A 404 -13.52 -0.55 16.73
N TYR A 405 -12.31 -0.18 17.11
CA TYR A 405 -12.08 0.88 18.10
C TYR A 405 -12.71 2.23 17.73
N ALA A 406 -12.51 2.67 16.47
CA ALA A 406 -13.10 3.90 15.96
C ALA A 406 -14.64 3.89 16.05
N SER A 407 -15.26 2.72 15.89
CA SER A 407 -16.70 2.58 16.01
C SER A 407 -17.27 2.70 17.41
N THR A 408 -16.49 2.37 18.45
CA THR A 408 -16.93 2.50 19.85
C THR A 408 -17.07 3.97 20.24
N GLY A 409 -16.19 4.84 19.74
CA GLY A 409 -16.35 6.30 19.91
C GLY A 409 -17.59 6.86 19.18
N MET A 410 -18.02 6.21 18.09
CA MET A 410 -19.17 6.64 17.29
C MET A 410 -20.53 6.14 17.79
N SER A 411 -20.59 5.22 18.77
CA SER A 411 -21.85 4.72 19.33
C SER A 411 -22.48 5.62 20.42
N LEU A 412 -21.80 6.68 20.82
CA LEU A 412 -22.33 7.65 21.80
C LEU A 412 -23.57 8.34 21.23
N THR A 413 -24.62 8.42 22.06
CA THR A 413 -25.81 9.22 21.78
C THR A 413 -25.43 10.70 21.62
N ARG A 414 -26.28 11.48 20.94
CA ARG A 414 -26.05 12.92 20.72
C ARG A 414 -25.78 13.67 22.03
N ALA A 415 -26.43 13.29 23.13
CA ALA A 415 -26.24 13.88 24.45
C ALA A 415 -24.87 13.52 25.06
N GLU A 416 -24.46 12.26 24.95
CA GLU A 416 -23.16 11.79 25.45
C GLU A 416 -21.99 12.41 24.68
N ARG A 417 -22.12 12.66 23.37
CA ARG A 417 -21.10 13.38 22.59
C ARG A 417 -20.95 14.83 23.04
N LEU A 418 -22.06 15.51 23.34
CA LEU A 418 -22.03 16.90 23.82
C LEU A 418 -21.37 16.99 25.20
N LEU A 419 -21.60 16.01 26.07
CA LEU A 419 -20.94 15.91 27.38
C LEU A 419 -19.45 15.60 27.24
N ALA A 420 -19.08 14.65 26.37
CA ALA A 420 -17.69 14.32 26.09
C ALA A 420 -16.90 15.51 25.52
N VAL A 421 -17.52 16.33 24.67
CA VAL A 421 -16.94 17.57 24.14
C VAL A 421 -16.82 18.65 25.23
N ALA A 422 -17.74 18.72 26.18
CA ALA A 422 -17.66 19.63 27.32
C ALA A 422 -16.54 19.26 28.31
N GLU A 423 -16.10 17.99 28.33
CA GLU A 423 -14.97 17.49 29.13
C GLU A 423 -13.61 17.56 28.42
N ASP A 424 -13.50 18.24 27.28
CA ASP A 424 -12.25 18.36 26.50
C ASP A 424 -11.71 16.97 26.05
N SER A 425 -12.58 15.96 25.97
CA SER A 425 -12.20 14.64 25.48
C SER A 425 -11.98 14.71 23.96
N PHE A 426 -10.80 14.28 23.52
CA PHE A 426 -10.38 14.29 22.13
C PHE A 426 -11.34 13.41 21.31
N GLU A 427 -12.28 13.99 20.56
CA GLU A 427 -13.16 13.24 19.65
C GLU A 427 -12.29 12.67 18.51
N ILE A 428 -11.81 11.45 18.67
CA ILE A 428 -10.84 10.82 17.76
C ILE A 428 -11.54 10.51 16.41
N ARG A 429 -11.33 11.35 15.40
CA ARG A 429 -11.88 11.17 14.04
C ARG A 429 -11.05 10.17 13.24
N SER A 430 -11.72 9.47 12.32
CA SER A 430 -11.12 8.41 11.50
C SER A 430 -9.90 8.86 10.68
N GLY A 431 -9.84 10.12 10.25
CA GLY A 431 -8.68 10.67 9.52
C GLY A 431 -7.41 10.68 10.37
N ILE A 432 -7.48 11.25 11.57
CA ILE A 432 -6.38 11.24 12.56
C ILE A 432 -5.99 9.81 12.94
N ILE A 433 -6.95 8.91 13.16
CA ILE A 433 -6.66 7.50 13.52
C ILE A 433 -5.83 6.82 12.43
N VAL A 434 -6.28 6.95 11.17
CA VAL A 434 -5.59 6.38 10.02
C VAL A 434 -4.21 7.01 9.83
N GLY A 435 -4.10 8.33 10.06
CA GLY A 435 -2.83 9.05 10.02
C GLY A 435 -1.83 8.58 11.06
N LEU A 436 -2.27 8.46 12.32
CA LEU A 436 -1.44 8.01 13.44
C LEU A 436 -1.01 6.55 13.26
N HIS A 437 -1.91 5.69 12.78
CA HIS A 437 -1.57 4.32 12.44
C HIS A 437 -0.45 4.26 11.39
N ASN A 438 -0.54 5.05 10.33
CA ASN A 438 0.52 5.07 9.33
C ASN A 438 1.83 5.64 9.88
N ALA A 439 1.78 6.67 10.73
CA ALA A 439 2.97 7.17 11.41
C ALA A 439 3.64 6.08 12.26
N ALA A 440 2.86 5.26 12.95
CA ALA A 440 3.34 4.11 13.72
C ALA A 440 3.95 2.99 12.84
N VAL A 441 3.55 2.90 11.56
CA VAL A 441 4.17 2.00 10.58
C VAL A 441 5.45 2.61 9.99
N SER A 442 5.45 3.91 9.70
CA SER A 442 6.56 4.59 9.03
C SER A 442 7.75 4.88 9.94
N ALA A 443 7.54 5.17 11.23
CA ALA A 443 8.65 5.43 12.15
C ALA A 443 9.62 4.23 12.27
N PRO A 444 9.15 2.98 12.49
CA PRO A 444 10.02 1.81 12.48
C PRO A 444 10.74 1.57 11.15
N GLN A 445 10.15 1.96 10.01
CA GLN A 445 10.81 1.83 8.70
C GLN A 445 12.04 2.73 8.59
N ILE A 446 11.96 3.97 9.10
CA ILE A 446 13.10 4.89 9.10
C ILE A 446 14.22 4.34 10.00
N VAL A 447 13.86 3.85 11.20
CA VAL A 447 14.83 3.21 12.10
C VAL A 447 15.47 1.99 11.43
N SER A 448 14.65 1.13 10.80
CA SER A 448 15.13 -0.05 10.08
C SER A 448 16.05 0.33 8.93
N ALA A 449 15.77 1.41 8.20
CA ALA A 449 16.64 1.88 7.11
C ALA A 449 18.01 2.31 7.65
N VAL A 450 18.06 3.03 8.77
CA VAL A 450 19.32 3.41 9.44
C VAL A 450 20.08 2.17 9.94
N CYS A 451 19.39 1.22 10.57
CA CYS A 451 19.99 -0.03 11.03
C CYS A 451 20.55 -0.86 9.85
N CYS A 452 19.81 -0.94 8.74
CA CYS A 452 20.28 -1.60 7.53
C CYS A 452 21.52 -0.89 6.97
N SER A 453 21.52 0.44 6.83
CA SER A 453 22.69 1.19 6.35
C SER A 453 23.92 0.94 7.22
N PHE A 454 23.76 0.90 8.54
CA PHE A 454 24.85 0.54 9.47
C PHE A 454 25.32 -0.90 9.27
N LEU A 455 24.40 -1.86 9.11
CA LEU A 455 24.73 -3.26 8.87
C LEU A 455 25.53 -3.43 7.57
N PHE A 456 25.11 -2.76 6.49
CA PHE A 456 25.83 -2.79 5.22
C PHE A 456 27.23 -2.21 5.36
N TRP A 457 27.39 -1.08 6.06
CA TRP A 457 28.70 -0.52 6.34
C TRP A 457 29.58 -1.45 7.20
N ALA A 458 29.01 -2.07 8.23
CA ALA A 458 29.74 -2.92 9.17
C ALA A 458 30.16 -4.28 8.57
N LEU A 459 29.41 -4.80 7.59
CA LEU A 459 29.67 -6.08 6.94
C LEU A 459 30.29 -5.95 5.55
N ASP A 460 30.50 -4.74 5.05
CA ASP A 460 31.14 -4.49 3.77
C ASP A 460 32.56 -5.08 3.76
N GLY A 461 32.87 -5.87 2.74
CA GLY A 461 34.13 -6.63 2.65
C GLY A 461 34.32 -7.77 3.67
N VAL A 462 33.38 -7.98 4.61
CA VAL A 462 33.45 -9.03 5.64
C VAL A 462 32.56 -10.22 5.32
N SER A 463 31.34 -9.99 4.82
CA SER A 463 30.36 -11.03 4.52
C SER A 463 29.88 -10.92 3.08
N ALA A 464 29.84 -12.04 2.36
CA ALA A 464 29.24 -12.10 1.03
C ALA A 464 27.69 -12.09 1.06
N ASP A 465 27.08 -12.35 2.24
CA ASP A 465 25.63 -12.49 2.42
C ASP A 465 25.05 -11.38 3.30
N ILE A 466 25.36 -10.12 2.99
CA ILE A 466 24.88 -8.96 3.76
C ILE A 466 23.34 -8.87 3.73
N ILE A 467 22.72 -9.19 2.58
CA ILE A 467 21.27 -9.17 2.41
C ILE A 467 20.59 -10.24 3.29
N GLY A 468 21.14 -11.46 3.35
CA GLY A 468 20.63 -12.50 4.26
C GLY A 468 20.74 -12.10 5.73
N TRP A 469 21.83 -11.43 6.12
CA TRP A 469 21.94 -10.86 7.48
C TRP A 469 20.88 -9.80 7.76
N ALA A 470 20.58 -8.92 6.80
CA ALA A 470 19.52 -7.93 6.95
C ALA A 470 18.16 -8.59 7.20
N PHE A 471 17.83 -9.65 6.44
CA PHE A 471 16.60 -10.42 6.68
C PHE A 471 16.59 -11.08 8.06
N ARG A 472 17.69 -11.71 8.49
CA ARG A 472 17.77 -12.35 9.82
C ARG A 472 17.60 -11.34 10.95
N MET A 473 18.15 -10.14 10.82
CA MET A 473 17.91 -9.05 11.79
C MET A 473 16.44 -8.60 11.80
N ALA A 474 15.78 -8.58 10.64
CA ALA A 474 14.35 -8.30 10.55
C ALA A 474 13.48 -9.38 11.23
N ALA A 475 13.99 -10.60 11.43
CA ALA A 475 13.29 -11.61 12.22
C ALA A 475 13.12 -11.16 13.69
N ILE A 476 14.09 -10.45 14.26
CA ILE A 476 14.04 -9.96 15.65
C ILE A 476 12.88 -8.98 15.82
N SER A 477 12.73 -8.03 14.91
CA SER A 477 11.63 -7.06 14.96
C SER A 477 10.28 -7.74 14.70
N ALA A 478 10.22 -8.75 13.84
CA ALA A 478 9.01 -9.54 13.62
C ALA A 478 8.60 -10.38 14.84
N PHE A 479 9.56 -10.98 15.57
CA PHE A 479 9.30 -11.65 16.84
C PHE A 479 8.80 -10.66 17.91
N ALA A 480 9.44 -9.50 18.02
CA ALA A 480 8.99 -8.45 18.93
C ALA A 480 7.57 -7.99 18.61
N ALA A 481 7.24 -7.80 17.33
CA ALA A 481 5.88 -7.48 16.88
C ALA A 481 4.88 -8.58 17.26
N ALA A 482 5.21 -9.86 17.00
CA ALA A 482 4.35 -10.98 17.39
C ALA A 482 4.08 -11.01 18.90
N TRP A 483 5.11 -10.79 19.71
CA TRP A 483 5.01 -10.74 21.17
C TRP A 483 4.14 -9.57 21.64
N LEU A 484 4.32 -8.37 21.06
CA LEU A 484 3.50 -7.20 21.39
C LEU A 484 2.03 -7.41 21.03
N ILE A 485 1.73 -8.02 19.87
CA ILE A 485 0.34 -8.31 19.46
C ILE A 485 -0.29 -9.34 20.40
N ALA A 486 0.47 -10.34 20.85
CA ALA A 486 -0.03 -11.38 21.74
C ALA A 486 -0.28 -10.87 23.17
N ASN A 487 0.45 -9.85 23.63
CA ASN A 487 0.41 -9.32 24.99
C ASN A 487 -0.21 -7.92 25.09
N SER A 488 -0.77 -7.37 24.02
CA SER A 488 -1.54 -6.12 24.10
C SER A 488 -2.80 -6.39 24.92
N GLU A 489 -2.87 -5.84 26.15
CA GLU A 489 -4.07 -5.84 26.99
C GLU A 489 -5.22 -5.05 26.30
N ASP A 490 -6.46 -5.31 26.71
CA ASP A 490 -7.70 -4.82 26.06
C ASP A 490 -7.91 -3.30 26.12
#